data_AF-A0A166G3E1-F1
#
_entry.id   AF-A0A166G3E1-F1
#
_cell.length_a   1.000
_cell.length_b   1.000
_cell.length_c   1.000
_cell.angle_alpha   90.00
_cell.angle_beta   90.00
_cell.angle_gamma   90.00
#
_symmetry.space_group_name_H-M   'P 1'
#
loop_
_entity.id
_entity.type
_entity.pdbx_description
1 polymer ?
#
loop_
_entity_poly.entity_id
_entity_poly.type
_entity_poly.pdbx_seq_one_letter_code
_entity_poly.pdbx_strand_id
1 'polypeptide(L)' 'LTPLKRFAKASTTTCAVQATAYGKCILATYTDVQKDICKTEFEQFGRCMREAV' A
#
# COMPACT_ATOMS: atom_id res chain seq x y z
N LEU A 1 5.38 5.06 -21.11
CA LEU A 1 4.87 5.18 -19.72
C LEU A 1 6.09 5.22 -18.82
N THR A 2 6.29 6.32 -18.07
CA THR A 2 7.38 6.38 -17.09
C THR A 2 7.14 5.33 -16.00
N PRO A 3 8.20 4.77 -15.38
CA PRO A 3 8.08 3.76 -14.33
C PRO A 3 7.14 4.20 -13.19
N LEU A 4 7.19 5.48 -12.82
CA LEU A 4 6.29 6.09 -11.83
C LEU A 4 4.82 6.03 -12.22
N LYS A 5 4.47 6.21 -13.51
CA LYS A 5 3.08 6.09 -13.97
C LYS A 5 2.61 4.63 -13.97
N ARG A 6 3.49 3.68 -14.28
CA ARG A 6 3.20 2.25 -14.18
C ARG A 6 2.93 1.85 -12.73
N PHE A 7 3.76 2.34 -11.82
CA PHE A 7 3.62 2.15 -10.39
C PHE A 7 2.30 2.74 -9.88
N ALA A 8 2.02 4.01 -10.17
CA ALA A 8 0.77 4.66 -9.76
C ALA A 8 -0.46 3.93 -10.31
N LYS A 9 -0.40 3.45 -11.55
CA LYS A 9 -1.48 2.64 -12.15
C LYS A 9 -1.62 1.31 -11.41
N ALA A 10 -0.54 0.56 -11.21
CA ALA A 10 -0.55 -0.69 -10.46
C ALA A 10 -1.08 -0.52 -9.01
N SER A 11 -0.67 0.54 -8.31
CA SER A 11 -1.16 0.86 -6.96
C SER A 11 -2.65 1.17 -6.93
N THR A 12 -3.22 1.75 -8.01
CA THR A 12 -4.61 2.19 -8.08
C THR A 12 -5.54 1.23 -8.83
N THR A 13 -5.00 0.26 -9.57
CA THR A 13 -5.79 -0.74 -10.30
C THR A 13 -5.67 -2.13 -9.68
N THR A 14 -4.45 -2.63 -9.48
CA THR A 14 -4.20 -4.01 -9.07
C THR A 14 -4.12 -4.13 -7.56
N CYS A 15 -3.51 -3.13 -6.91
CA CYS A 15 -3.26 -3.10 -5.48
C CYS A 15 -4.13 -2.09 -4.72
N ALA A 16 -5.21 -1.62 -5.34
CA ALA A 16 -6.06 -0.54 -4.82
C ALA A 16 -6.68 -0.90 -3.45
N VAL A 17 -7.05 -2.17 -3.27
CA VAL A 17 -7.66 -2.68 -2.05
C VAL A 17 -6.66 -2.64 -0.89
N GLN A 18 -5.44 -3.12 -1.15
CA GLN A 18 -4.34 -3.16 -0.19
C GLN A 18 -3.84 -1.74 0.14
N ALA A 19 -3.76 -0.86 -0.87
CA ALA A 19 -3.42 0.55 -0.68
C ALA A 19 -4.45 1.27 0.21
N THR A 20 -5.74 1.01 -0.02
CA THR A 20 -6.83 1.58 0.78
C THR A 20 -6.82 1.03 2.20
N ALA A 21 -6.58 -0.27 2.38
CA ALA A 21 -6.48 -0.89 3.70
C ALA A 21 -5.28 -0.33 4.49
N TYR A 22 -4.11 -0.22 3.84
CA TYR A 22 -2.92 0.39 4.43
C TYR A 22 -3.16 1.85 4.83
N GLY A 23 -3.78 2.65 3.95
CA GLY A 23 -4.13 4.04 4.25
C GLY A 23 -5.14 4.16 5.39
N LYS A 24 -6.15 3.28 5.47
CA LYS A 24 -7.10 3.23 6.59
C LYS A 24 -6.42 2.89 7.91
N CYS A 25 -5.50 1.93 7.90
CA CYS A 25 -4.72 1.55 9.07
C CYS A 25 -3.88 2.74 9.56
N ILE A 26 -3.13 3.39 8.67
CA ILE A 26 -2.35 4.60 9.03
C ILE A 26 -3.23 5.71 9.58
N LEU A 27 -4.38 5.98 8.97
CA LEU A 27 -5.29 7.02 9.45
C LEU A 27 -5.86 6.69 10.83
N ALA A 28 -6.18 5.43 11.08
CA ALA A 28 -6.68 4.96 12.36
C ALA A 28 -5.61 5.03 13.47
N THR A 29 -4.34 4.83 13.11
CA THR A 29 -3.22 4.81 14.06
C THR A 29 -2.29 6.02 13.93
N TYR A 30 -2.75 7.09 13.29
CA TYR A 30 -1.94 8.31 13.09
C TYR A 30 -1.54 8.96 14.42
N THR A 31 -2.34 8.73 15.47
CA THR A 31 -2.11 9.24 16.82
C THR A 31 -1.17 8.39 17.67
N ASP A 32 -1.04 7.09 17.38
CA ASP A 32 -0.18 6.14 18.12
C ASP A 32 0.58 5.28 17.12
N VAL A 33 1.51 5.91 16.37
CA VAL A 33 2.31 5.20 15.38
C VAL A 33 3.34 4.33 16.09
N GLN A 34 3.00 3.06 16.31
CA GLN A 34 3.94 2.03 16.74
C GLN A 34 4.55 1.31 15.54
N LYS A 35 5.78 0.84 15.75
CA LYS A 35 6.46 -0.02 14.79
C LYS A 35 5.63 -1.29 14.56
N ASP A 36 5.45 -1.68 13.31
CA ASP A 36 4.69 -2.86 12.87
C ASP A 36 3.14 -2.80 12.93
N ILE A 37 2.52 -1.65 13.26
CA ILE A 37 1.04 -1.56 13.30
C ILE A 37 0.36 -1.95 12.00
N CYS A 38 0.82 -1.39 10.88
CA CYS A 38 0.26 -1.69 9.55
C CYS A 38 1.16 -2.64 8.76
N LYS A 39 1.94 -3.49 9.45
CA LYS A 39 2.90 -4.39 8.81
C LYS A 39 2.23 -5.34 7.84
N THR A 40 1.08 -5.89 8.24
CA THR A 40 0.33 -6.87 7.47
C THR A 40 -0.17 -6.26 6.15
N GLU A 41 -0.70 -5.05 6.20
CA GLU A 41 -1.18 -4.29 5.05
C GLU A 41 0.00 -3.83 4.18
N PHE A 42 1.11 -3.41 4.79
CA PHE A 42 2.33 -3.02 4.08
C PHE A 42 2.95 -4.20 3.34
N GLU A 43 3.02 -5.39 3.95
CA GLU A 43 3.51 -6.61 3.30
C GLU A 43 2.61 -7.04 2.14
N GLN A 44 1.29 -6.98 2.30
CA GLN A 44 0.33 -7.31 1.24
C GLN A 44 0.43 -6.31 0.08
N PHE A 45 0.49 -5.02 0.39
CA PHE A 45 0.68 -3.97 -0.60
C PHE A 45 2.03 -4.11 -1.32
N GLY A 46 3.10 -4.38 -0.57
CA GLY A 46 4.45 -4.58 -1.10
C GLY A 46 4.62 -5.85 -1.93
N ARG A 47 3.87 -6.93 -1.62
CA ARG A 47 3.79 -8.13 -2.48
C ARG A 47 3.09 -7.81 -3.79
N CYS A 48 1.90 -7.21 -3.70
CA CYS A 48 1.12 -6.86 -4.87
C CYS A 48 1.88 -5.88 -5.80
N MET A 49 2.61 -4.92 -5.25
CA MET A 49 3.43 -4.01 -6.05
C MET A 49 4.66 -4.65 -6.66
N ARG A 50 5.27 -5.64 -5.99
CA ARG A 50 6.36 -6.42 -6.58
C ARG A 50 5.91 -7.29 -7.75
N GLU A 51 4.66 -7.76 -7.73
CA GLU A 51 4.08 -8.52 -8.84
C GLU A 51 3.61 -7.63 -10.00
N ALA A 52 3.21 -6.39 -9.72
CA ALA A 52 2.57 -5.51 -10.69
C ALA A 52 3.52 -4.54 -11.44
N VAL A 53 4.80 -4.44 -11.05
CA VAL A 53 5.79 -3.49 -11.59
C VAL A 53 6.79 -4.17 -12.51
#